data_AF-A0A3Q3G3U8-F1
#
_entry.id   AF-A0A3Q3G3U8-F1
#
_cell.length_a   1.000
_cell.length_b   1.000
_cell.length_c   1.000
_cell.angle_alpha   90.00
_cell.angle_beta   90.00
_cell.angle_gamma   90.00
#
_symmetry.space_group_name_H-M   'P 1'
#
loop_
_entity.id
_entity.type
_entity.pdbx_description
1 polymer ?
#
loop_
_entity_poly.entity_id
_entity_poly.type
_entity_poly.pdbx_seq_one_letter_code
_entity_poly.pdbx_strand_id
1 'polypeptide(L)'
;MSSCLPEDIELIEKHEEILRRRAELLEPMESRRQQLKVMKRKQVEVCEAARARNTTLLQDLQKIEDRLRGRPLPRPDLLALETRYWASVEESIPAWENFLLGKGPHPTDGPEQPPRRPKQKPSTAKDRGLPPRPRPRTARSGFVRGGGGRRSRRALKVKFWSSTSSQVSNCFDCAGDTKGENRG
;
A
#
# COMPACT_ATOMS: atom_id res chain seq x y z
N MET A 1 -45.22 23.63 61.31
CA MET A 1 -45.18 22.64 60.21
C MET A 1 -45.87 23.29 59.03
N SER A 2 -45.12 23.72 58.02
CA SER A 2 -45.69 24.38 56.84
C SER A 2 -46.46 23.34 56.05
N SER A 3 -47.79 23.48 55.97
CA SER A 3 -48.62 22.61 55.14
C SER A 3 -48.35 22.96 53.68
N CYS A 4 -47.83 21.99 52.93
CA CYS A 4 -47.64 22.10 51.48
C CYS A 4 -49.01 22.26 50.81
N LEU A 5 -49.17 23.29 49.98
CA LEU A 5 -50.41 23.49 49.24
C LEU A 5 -50.48 22.47 48.09
N PRO A 6 -51.68 21.99 47.72
CA PRO A 6 -51.82 21.04 46.62
C PRO A 6 -51.21 21.55 45.31
N GLU A 7 -51.23 22.87 45.08
CA GLU A 7 -50.58 23.52 43.92
C GLU A 7 -49.05 23.36 43.94
N ASP A 8 -48.42 23.42 45.11
CA ASP A 8 -46.97 23.24 45.27
C ASP A 8 -46.57 21.79 44.94
N ILE A 9 -47.41 20.82 45.32
CA ILE A 9 -47.20 19.40 45.00
C ILE A 9 -47.24 19.18 43.50
N GLU A 10 -48.25 19.70 42.80
CA GLU A 10 -48.34 19.60 41.34
C GLU A 10 -47.16 20.27 40.62
N LEU A 11 -46.70 21.40 41.15
CA LEU A 11 -45.56 22.11 40.58
C LEU A 11 -44.27 21.29 40.72
N ILE A 12 -44.06 20.65 41.87
CA ILE A 12 -42.94 19.75 42.11
C ILE A 12 -43.00 18.56 41.15
N GLU A 13 -44.16 17.93 40.97
CA GLU A 13 -44.32 16.81 40.03
C GLU A 13 -43.99 17.21 38.59
N LYS A 14 -44.47 18.39 38.13
CA LYS A 14 -44.13 18.94 36.82
C LYS A 14 -42.63 19.21 36.69
N HIS A 15 -41.99 19.71 37.75
CA HIS A 15 -40.55 19.96 37.76
C HIS A 15 -39.75 18.65 37.61
N GLU A 16 -40.10 17.63 38.38
CA GLU A 16 -39.46 16.31 38.31
C GLU A 16 -39.62 15.67 36.93
N GLU A 17 -40.79 15.81 36.30
CA GLU A 17 -41.03 15.33 34.94
C GLU A 17 -40.16 16.08 33.91
N ILE A 18 -39.99 17.39 34.04
CA ILE A 18 -39.09 18.18 33.19
C ILE A 18 -37.64 17.72 33.36
N LEU A 19 -37.20 17.50 34.61
CA LEU A 19 -35.85 17.00 34.90
C LEU A 19 -35.62 15.62 34.29
N ARG A 20 -36.60 14.71 34.40
CA ARG A 20 -36.53 13.38 33.81
C ARG A 20 -36.36 13.45 32.29
N ARG A 21 -37.23 14.19 31.59
CA ARG A 21 -37.15 14.37 30.13
C ARG A 21 -35.82 14.97 29.70
N ARG A 22 -35.29 15.92 30.47
CA ARG A 22 -33.98 16.52 30.20
C ARG A 22 -32.86 15.50 30.34
N ALA A 23 -32.89 14.66 31.38
CA ALA A 23 -31.91 13.60 31.56
C ALA A 23 -31.96 12.56 30.42
N GLU A 24 -33.18 12.14 30.03
CA GLU A 24 -33.41 11.21 28.92
C GLU A 24 -32.87 11.73 27.58
N LEU A 25 -32.91 13.05 27.34
CA LEU A 25 -32.35 13.66 26.13
C LEU A 25 -30.83 13.84 26.22
N LEU A 26 -30.30 14.20 27.39
CA LEU A 26 -28.87 14.50 27.56
C LEU A 26 -28.00 13.24 27.51
N GLU A 27 -28.45 12.13 28.08
CA GLU A 27 -27.71 10.85 28.11
C GLU A 27 -27.26 10.39 26.70
N PRO A 28 -28.15 10.28 25.68
CA PRO A 28 -27.74 9.85 24.35
C PRO A 28 -26.87 10.89 23.64
N MET A 29 -27.07 12.18 23.91
CA MET A 29 -26.22 13.25 23.35
C MET A 29 -24.79 13.15 23.89
N GLU A 30 -24.62 12.91 25.19
CA GLU A 30 -23.32 12.73 25.82
C GLU A 30 -22.64 11.44 25.33
N SER A 31 -23.37 10.33 25.25
CA SER A 31 -22.89 9.07 24.70
C SER A 31 -22.39 9.25 23.26
N ARG A 32 -23.18 9.89 22.38
CA ARG A 32 -22.78 10.19 21.00
C ARG A 32 -21.54 11.07 20.93
N ARG A 33 -21.45 12.10 21.79
CA ARG A 33 -20.28 12.98 21.86
C ARG A 33 -19.03 12.21 22.27
N GLN A 34 -19.13 11.30 23.24
CA GLN A 34 -18.01 10.46 23.67
C GLN A 34 -17.57 9.50 22.56
N GLN A 35 -18.51 8.86 21.87
CA GLN A 35 -18.23 7.99 20.73
C GLN A 35 -17.48 8.74 19.61
N LEU A 36 -17.95 9.93 19.24
CA LEU A 36 -17.28 10.77 18.24
C LEU A 36 -15.86 11.15 18.68
N LYS A 37 -15.66 11.44 19.96
CA LYS A 37 -14.33 11.74 20.52
C LYS A 37 -13.39 10.55 20.40
N VAL A 38 -13.87 9.34 20.68
CA VAL A 38 -13.07 8.10 20.53
C VAL A 38 -12.73 7.85 19.05
N MET A 39 -13.70 8.00 18.15
CA MET A 39 -13.47 7.80 16.70
C MET A 39 -12.45 8.80 16.16
N LYS A 40 -12.55 10.08 16.52
CA LYS A 40 -11.57 11.11 16.14
C LYS A 40 -10.16 10.78 16.64
N ARG A 41 -10.03 10.33 17.89
CA ARG A 41 -8.73 9.92 18.46
C ARG A 41 -8.11 8.76 17.68
N LYS A 42 -8.91 7.71 17.40
CA LYS A 42 -8.47 6.57 16.59
C LYS A 42 -8.05 7.00 15.18
N GLN A 43 -8.80 7.91 14.56
CA GLN A 43 -8.47 8.43 13.24
C GLN A 43 -7.13 9.19 13.26
N VAL A 44 -6.94 10.06 14.24
CA VAL A 44 -5.67 10.81 14.40
C VAL A 44 -4.50 9.84 14.58
N GLU A 45 -4.63 8.83 15.43
CA GLU A 45 -3.60 7.82 15.64
C GLU A 45 -3.23 7.06 14.35
N VAL A 46 -4.23 6.65 13.57
CA VAL A 46 -4.01 6.00 12.27
C VAL A 46 -3.31 6.94 11.29
N CYS A 47 -3.74 8.21 11.22
CA CYS A 47 -3.13 9.23 10.37
C CYS A 47 -1.68 9.50 10.78
N GLU A 48 -1.39 9.62 12.07
CA GLU A 48 -0.04 9.83 12.59
C GLU A 48 0.88 8.64 12.30
N ALA A 49 0.38 7.42 12.52
CA ALA A 49 1.13 6.21 12.18
C ALA A 49 1.43 6.12 10.68
N ALA A 50 0.47 6.48 9.81
CA ALA A 50 0.67 6.54 8.37
C ALA A 50 1.68 7.63 7.98
N ARG A 51 1.58 8.83 8.58
CA ARG A 51 2.55 9.92 8.38
C ARG A 51 3.96 9.49 8.78
N ALA A 52 4.14 8.87 9.94
CA ALA A 52 5.44 8.39 10.41
C ALA A 52 6.05 7.36 9.43
N ARG A 53 5.24 6.39 8.99
CA ARG A 53 5.68 5.40 7.98
C ARG A 53 6.07 6.05 6.65
N ASN A 54 5.25 6.98 6.16
CA ASN A 54 5.50 7.70 4.92
C ASN A 54 6.78 8.53 4.99
N THR A 55 7.02 9.23 6.11
CA THR A 55 8.25 9.98 6.34
C THR A 55 9.48 9.07 6.25
N THR A 56 9.45 7.90 6.90
CA THR A 56 10.56 6.93 6.82
C THR A 56 10.77 6.44 5.39
N LEU A 57 9.71 6.10 4.67
CA LEU A 57 9.80 5.66 3.28
C LEU A 57 10.38 6.74 2.37
N LEU A 58 9.97 8.00 2.53
CA LEU A 58 10.49 9.12 1.76
C LEU A 58 11.97 9.37 2.06
N GLN A 59 12.39 9.27 3.31
CA GLN A 59 13.80 9.36 3.68
C GLN A 59 14.64 8.25 3.04
N ASP A 60 14.13 7.01 3.03
CA ASP A 60 14.85 5.90 2.41
C ASP A 60 14.90 6.02 0.88
N LEU A 61 13.82 6.51 0.25
CA LEU A 61 13.82 6.84 -1.17
C LEU A 61 14.84 7.94 -1.50
N GLN A 62 14.90 9.00 -0.69
CA GLN A 62 15.89 10.06 -0.85
C GLN A 62 17.32 9.52 -0.76
N LYS A 63 17.62 8.69 0.26
CA LYS A 63 18.95 8.05 0.37
C LYS A 63 19.29 7.20 -0.85
N ILE A 64 18.31 6.47 -1.39
CA ILE A 64 18.52 5.66 -2.60
C ILE A 64 18.77 6.57 -3.80
N GLU A 65 18.02 7.66 -3.94
CA GLU A 65 18.18 8.64 -5.00
C GLU A 65 19.56 9.30 -4.95
N ASP A 66 20.00 9.78 -3.79
CA ASP A 66 21.31 10.40 -3.62
C ASP A 66 22.44 9.44 -4.00
N ARG A 67 22.31 8.16 -3.61
CA ARG A 67 23.25 7.10 -4.00
C ARG A 67 23.24 6.78 -5.50
N LEU A 68 22.19 7.15 -6.22
CA LEU A 68 22.10 6.97 -7.67
C LEU A 68 22.61 8.21 -8.40
N ARG A 69 22.26 9.40 -7.92
CA ARG A 69 22.77 10.67 -8.46
C ARG A 69 24.29 10.76 -8.36
N GLY A 70 24.87 10.23 -7.28
CA GLY A 70 26.32 10.17 -7.11
C GLY A 70 27.04 9.07 -7.93
N ARG A 71 26.32 8.25 -8.72
CA ARG A 71 26.95 7.24 -9.58
C ARG A 71 27.29 7.83 -10.94
N PRO A 72 28.47 7.48 -11.51
CA PRO A 72 28.78 7.82 -12.89
C PRO A 72 27.69 7.30 -13.83
N LEU A 73 27.18 8.17 -14.70
CA LEU A 73 26.21 7.80 -15.72
C LEU A 73 26.82 6.77 -16.68
N PRO A 74 26.04 5.78 -17.17
CA PRO A 74 26.49 4.90 -18.24
C PRO A 74 26.91 5.72 -19.47
N ARG A 75 27.82 5.16 -20.29
CA ARG A 75 28.26 5.80 -21.53
C ARG A 75 27.03 6.17 -22.39
N PRO A 76 27.04 7.31 -23.10
CA PRO A 76 25.89 7.77 -23.89
C PRO A 76 25.32 6.71 -24.85
N ASP A 77 26.18 5.88 -25.46
CA ASP A 77 25.76 4.81 -26.37
C ASP A 77 24.92 3.74 -25.69
N LEU A 78 25.25 3.40 -24.44
CA LEU A 78 24.48 2.45 -23.64
C LEU A 78 23.11 3.03 -23.26
N LEU A 79 23.05 4.32 -22.94
CA LEU A 79 21.78 5.01 -22.68
C LEU A 79 20.89 5.03 -23.92
N ALA A 80 21.45 5.36 -25.09
CA ALA A 80 20.71 5.35 -26.35
C ALA A 80 20.22 3.95 -26.74
N LEU A 81 20.99 2.91 -26.41
CA LEU A 81 20.54 1.52 -26.58
C LEU A 81 19.43 1.16 -25.60
N GLU A 82 19.57 1.51 -24.32
CA GLU A 82 18.55 1.27 -23.29
C GLU A 82 17.23 1.96 -23.63
N THR A 83 17.25 3.22 -24.08
CA THR A 83 16.06 3.95 -24.50
C THR A 83 15.36 3.25 -25.67
N ARG A 84 16.10 2.84 -26.71
CA ARG A 84 15.53 2.10 -27.86
C ARG A 84 15.00 0.74 -27.45
N TYR A 85 15.68 0.04 -26.54
CA TYR A 85 15.23 -1.24 -26.01
C TYR A 85 13.89 -1.09 -25.28
N TRP A 86 13.77 -0.15 -24.33
CA TRP A 86 12.52 0.07 -23.62
C TRP A 86 11.38 0.50 -24.55
N ALA A 87 11.64 1.34 -25.56
CA ALA A 87 10.66 1.65 -26.60
C ALA A 87 10.17 0.38 -27.34
N SER A 88 11.09 -0.50 -27.74
CA SER A 88 10.72 -1.78 -28.39
C SER A 88 9.93 -2.72 -27.47
N VAL A 89 10.22 -2.68 -26.17
CA VAL A 89 9.46 -3.44 -25.17
C VAL A 89 8.06 -2.87 -25.06
N GLU A 90 7.90 -1.55 -24.98
CA GLU A 90 6.59 -0.88 -24.93
C GLU A 90 5.73 -1.19 -26.16
N GLU A 91 6.33 -1.23 -27.35
CA GLU A 91 5.66 -1.66 -28.59
C GLU A 91 5.24 -3.14 -28.56
N SER A 92 5.99 -3.99 -27.86
CA SER A 92 5.73 -5.44 -27.78
C SER A 92 4.78 -5.83 -26.64
N ILE A 93 4.58 -4.98 -25.62
CA ILE A 93 3.70 -5.25 -24.48
C ILE A 93 2.27 -5.62 -24.90
N PRO A 94 1.62 -4.94 -25.87
CA PRO A 94 0.27 -5.32 -26.32
C PRO A 94 0.21 -6.73 -26.90
N ALA A 95 1.21 -7.14 -27.69
CA ALA A 95 1.28 -8.51 -28.23
C ALA A 95 1.49 -9.55 -27.12
N TRP A 96 2.08 -9.15 -25.99
CA TRP A 96 2.32 -10.02 -24.84
C TRP A 96 1.21 -9.98 -23.80
N GLU A 97 0.20 -9.11 -23.93
CA GLU A 97 -0.81 -8.89 -22.89
C GLU A 97 -1.52 -10.18 -22.48
N ASN A 98 -1.99 -10.97 -23.45
CA ASN A 98 -2.66 -12.25 -23.18
C ASN A 98 -1.74 -13.25 -22.47
N PHE A 99 -0.46 -13.29 -22.83
CA PHE A 99 0.53 -14.15 -22.18
C PHE A 99 0.85 -13.68 -20.76
N LEU A 100 1.09 -12.38 -20.56
CA LEU A 100 1.39 -11.79 -19.25
C LEU A 100 0.22 -11.93 -18.28
N LEU A 101 -1.02 -11.99 -18.78
CA LEU A 101 -2.23 -12.28 -18.02
C LEU A 101 -2.48 -13.78 -17.81
N GLY A 102 -1.62 -14.65 -18.34
CA GLY A 102 -1.73 -16.11 -18.20
C GLY A 102 -2.82 -16.77 -19.04
N LYS A 103 -3.32 -16.06 -20.06
CA LYS A 103 -4.47 -16.46 -20.91
C LYS A 103 -4.08 -16.88 -22.32
N GLY A 104 -2.80 -16.77 -22.68
CA GLY A 104 -2.31 -17.04 -24.03
C GLY A 104 -0.99 -17.81 -24.04
N PRO A 105 -0.65 -18.44 -25.18
CA PRO A 105 0.64 -19.11 -25.37
C PRO A 105 1.79 -18.09 -25.26
N HIS A 106 3.01 -18.57 -25.00
CA HIS A 106 4.16 -17.68 -24.96
C HIS A 106 4.31 -16.97 -26.30
N PRO A 107 4.64 -15.67 -26.36
CA PRO A 107 4.82 -14.93 -27.61
C PRO A 107 5.99 -15.44 -28.50
N THR A 108 6.66 -16.51 -28.08
CA THR A 108 7.70 -17.22 -28.85
C THR A 108 7.14 -18.49 -29.52
N ASP A 109 5.92 -18.93 -29.15
CA ASP A 109 5.27 -20.15 -29.62
C ASP A 109 4.31 -19.87 -30.82
N GLY A 110 4.69 -18.97 -31.73
CA GLY A 110 3.99 -18.71 -33.00
C GLY A 110 4.26 -19.79 -34.08
N PRO A 111 3.41 -19.90 -35.12
CA PRO A 111 3.14 -21.13 -35.87
C PRO A 111 4.34 -21.64 -36.70
N GLU A 112 4.40 -22.97 -36.80
CA GLU A 112 5.29 -23.82 -37.59
C GLU A 112 6.31 -23.12 -38.51
N GLN A 113 7.59 -23.41 -38.23
CA GLN A 113 8.63 -23.38 -39.26
C GLN A 113 8.18 -24.20 -40.49
N PRO A 114 8.40 -23.73 -41.73
CA PRO A 114 8.21 -24.57 -42.90
C PRO A 114 9.12 -25.80 -42.82
N PRO A 115 8.70 -26.95 -43.41
CA PRO A 115 9.27 -28.26 -43.11
C PRO A 115 10.78 -28.28 -43.39
N ARG A 116 11.55 -28.32 -42.31
CA ARG A 116 12.99 -28.58 -42.37
C ARG A 116 13.21 -30.03 -42.83
N ARG A 117 14.05 -30.15 -43.86
CA ARG A 117 14.48 -31.37 -44.56
C ARG A 117 14.83 -32.54 -43.61
N PRO A 118 14.73 -33.80 -44.09
CA PRO A 118 14.79 -34.99 -43.24
C PRO A 118 16.09 -35.13 -42.43
N LYS A 119 15.88 -35.59 -41.19
CA LYS A 119 16.82 -35.92 -40.11
C LYS A 119 18.14 -36.53 -40.59
N GLN A 120 19.25 -35.85 -40.32
CA GLN A 120 20.53 -36.50 -40.08
C GLN A 120 20.62 -37.00 -38.63
N LYS A 121 21.32 -38.13 -38.45
CA LYS A 121 21.38 -39.00 -37.27
C LYS A 121 21.86 -38.28 -35.98
N PRO A 122 21.50 -38.80 -34.78
CA PRO A 122 21.82 -38.15 -33.51
C PRO A 122 23.32 -38.23 -33.21
N SER A 123 23.99 -37.08 -33.23
CA SER A 123 25.33 -36.92 -32.67
C SER A 123 25.23 -36.70 -31.18
N THR A 124 25.89 -37.57 -30.42
CA THR A 124 26.07 -37.55 -28.97
C THR A 124 26.97 -36.38 -28.56
N ALA A 125 26.40 -35.17 -28.43
CA ALA A 125 27.07 -34.03 -27.82
C ALA A 125 26.40 -33.73 -26.47
N LYS A 126 27.10 -34.08 -25.40
CA LYS A 126 26.71 -33.87 -23.99
C LYS A 126 26.44 -32.39 -23.73
N ASP A 127 25.30 -32.13 -23.10
CA ASP A 127 24.97 -30.96 -22.30
C ASP A 127 26.21 -30.27 -21.71
N ARG A 128 26.58 -29.12 -22.29
CA ARG A 128 27.45 -28.13 -21.66
C ARG A 128 26.92 -26.74 -21.94
N GLY A 129 25.91 -26.35 -21.18
CA GLY A 129 25.38 -24.99 -21.22
C GLY A 129 24.56 -24.55 -20.01
N LEU A 130 24.37 -25.43 -19.01
CA LEU A 130 23.67 -25.05 -17.78
C LEU A 130 24.69 -24.75 -16.68
N PRO A 131 24.57 -23.60 -15.97
CA PRO A 131 25.35 -23.39 -14.75
C PRO A 131 25.02 -24.50 -13.74
N PRO A 132 26.00 -25.02 -12.99
CA PRO A 132 25.79 -26.16 -12.11
C PRO A 132 24.70 -25.85 -11.08
N ARG A 133 23.62 -26.65 -11.07
CA ARG A 133 22.63 -26.63 -10.00
C ARG A 133 23.31 -26.99 -8.66
N PRO A 134 23.10 -26.23 -7.58
CA PRO A 134 23.57 -26.63 -6.26
C PRO A 134 22.86 -27.93 -5.83
N ARG A 135 23.65 -28.90 -5.34
CA ARG A 135 23.14 -30.17 -4.81
C ARG A 135 22.28 -29.94 -3.55
N PRO A 136 21.20 -30.70 -3.34
CA PRO A 136 20.47 -30.68 -2.08
C PRO A 136 21.38 -31.22 -0.97
N ARG A 137 21.69 -30.36 -0.01
CA ARG A 137 22.49 -30.65 1.16
C ARG A 137 21.64 -31.47 2.13
N THR A 138 22.09 -32.68 2.45
CA THR A 138 21.52 -33.51 3.52
C THR A 138 21.57 -32.74 4.84
N ALA A 139 20.44 -32.78 5.55
CA ALA A 139 20.23 -32.10 6.81
C ALA A 139 21.20 -32.62 7.88
N ARG A 140 21.99 -31.72 8.46
CA ARG A 140 22.53 -31.89 9.80
C ARG A 140 22.84 -30.54 10.44
N SER A 141 22.18 -30.30 11.57
CA SER A 141 22.51 -29.36 12.64
C SER A 141 22.55 -27.87 12.28
N GLY A 142 21.49 -27.14 12.66
CA GLY A 142 21.41 -25.69 12.55
C GLY A 142 21.49 -25.01 13.92
N PHE A 143 22.44 -24.09 14.08
CA PHE A 143 22.16 -22.82 14.76
C PHE A 143 23.03 -21.67 14.21
N VAL A 144 22.30 -20.72 13.59
CA VAL A 144 22.48 -19.27 13.41
C VAL A 144 23.76 -18.71 12.77
N ARG A 145 23.59 -18.26 11.52
CA ARG A 145 24.39 -17.20 10.89
C ARG A 145 23.48 -16.22 10.13
N GLY A 146 23.67 -14.93 10.39
CA GLY A 146 23.74 -13.86 9.40
C GLY A 146 22.49 -13.53 8.57
N GLY A 147 21.91 -12.36 8.86
CA GLY A 147 20.87 -11.73 8.05
C GLY A 147 21.31 -11.44 6.61
N GLY A 148 20.43 -11.80 5.68
CA GLY A 148 20.66 -11.75 4.24
C GLY A 148 20.40 -10.38 3.61
N GLY A 149 21.25 -10.04 2.64
CA GLY A 149 21.01 -8.97 1.68
C GLY A 149 19.92 -9.37 0.68
N ARG A 150 18.81 -8.63 0.69
CA ARG A 150 17.75 -8.74 -0.33
C ARG A 150 18.16 -7.88 -1.53
N ARG A 151 18.25 -8.53 -2.69
CA ARG A 151 18.41 -7.88 -3.99
C ARG A 151 17.14 -7.08 -4.28
N SER A 152 17.34 -5.79 -4.47
CA SER A 152 16.36 -4.81 -4.88
C SER A 152 15.82 -5.18 -6.28
N ARG A 153 14.52 -5.44 -6.37
CA ARG A 153 13.76 -5.37 -7.63
C ARG A 153 13.23 -3.95 -7.75
N ARG A 154 13.63 -3.20 -8.78
CA ARG A 154 12.88 -2.02 -9.28
C ARG A 154 11.97 -2.56 -10.38
N ALA A 155 10.67 -2.67 -10.12
CA ALA A 155 9.64 -1.64 -10.23
C ALA A 155 9.15 -1.49 -11.68
N LEU A 156 8.15 -2.31 -12.03
CA LEU A 156 7.08 -1.87 -12.93
C LEU A 156 6.38 -0.70 -12.23
N LYS A 157 6.35 0.48 -12.86
CA LYS A 157 5.68 1.63 -12.28
C LYS A 157 5.04 2.51 -13.36
N VAL A 158 3.95 2.03 -13.95
CA VAL A 158 2.80 2.86 -14.33
C VAL A 158 1.57 1.94 -14.24
N LYS A 159 0.47 2.43 -13.63
CA LYS A 159 -0.86 1.79 -13.46
C LYS A 159 -1.23 1.13 -12.12
N PHE A 160 -0.35 0.99 -11.12
CA PHE A 160 -0.82 0.54 -9.79
C PHE A 160 -1.19 1.68 -8.83
N TRP A 161 -0.78 2.93 -9.10
CA TRP A 161 -1.01 4.03 -8.16
C TRP A 161 -2.35 4.76 -8.33
N SER A 162 -3.14 4.43 -9.36
CA SER A 162 -4.44 5.08 -9.60
C SER A 162 -5.57 4.46 -8.77
N SER A 163 -5.41 3.23 -8.26
CA SER A 163 -6.50 2.47 -7.62
C SER A 163 -6.59 2.68 -6.09
N THR A 164 -5.50 3.06 -5.43
CA THR A 164 -5.51 3.38 -3.99
C THR A 164 -5.78 4.86 -3.68
N SER A 165 -5.82 5.73 -4.70
CA SER A 165 -6.09 7.17 -4.51
C SER A 165 -7.51 7.44 -4.00
N SER A 166 -8.49 6.61 -4.35
CA SER A 166 -9.88 6.79 -3.93
C SER A 166 -10.14 6.49 -2.44
N GLN A 167 -9.22 5.83 -1.73
CA GLN A 167 -9.34 5.63 -0.28
C GLN A 167 -8.47 6.58 0.56
N VAL A 168 -7.49 7.26 -0.04
CA VAL A 168 -6.58 8.19 0.68
C VAL A 168 -7.10 9.63 0.66
N SER A 169 -8.11 9.93 -0.17
CA SER A 169 -8.68 11.27 -0.28
C SER A 169 -9.35 11.77 1.03
N ASN A 170 -9.80 10.87 1.92
CA ASN A 170 -10.41 11.27 3.19
C ASN A 170 -9.43 11.69 4.31
N CYS A 171 -8.11 11.67 4.07
CA CYS A 171 -7.13 12.09 5.09
C CYS A 171 -6.58 13.52 4.86
N PHE A 172 -6.91 14.16 3.74
CA PHE A 172 -6.38 15.50 3.43
C PHE A 172 -7.16 16.64 4.13
N ASP A 173 -8.36 16.38 4.67
CA ASP A 173 -9.19 17.37 5.37
C ASP A 173 -9.05 17.39 6.90
N CYS A 174 -8.03 16.75 7.48
CA CYS A 174 -7.80 16.80 8.94
C CYS A 174 -7.00 18.04 9.41
N ALA A 175 -6.79 19.03 8.54
CA ALA A 175 -6.16 20.31 8.86
C ALA A 175 -7.20 21.44 8.83
N GLY A 176 -8.12 21.45 9.80
CA GLY A 176 -9.09 22.52 9.98
C GLY A 176 -9.54 22.64 11.43
N ASP A 177 -9.26 23.78 12.04
CA ASP A 177 -9.78 24.31 13.30
C ASP A 177 -9.30 23.72 14.63
N THR A 178 -8.14 24.22 15.05
CA THR A 178 -7.86 24.54 16.46
C THR A 178 -7.49 26.01 16.60
N LYS A 179 -8.46 26.92 16.45
CA LYS A 179 -8.41 28.27 17.04
C LYS A 179 -9.82 28.70 17.46
N GLY A 180 -9.92 29.27 18.65
CA GLY A 180 -11.15 29.52 19.40
C GLY A 180 -10.83 29.28 20.88
N GLU A 181 -9.82 29.96 21.42
CA GLU A 181 -9.87 31.34 21.89
C GLU A 181 -10.79 31.46 23.11
N ASN A 182 -10.17 31.26 24.29
CA ASN A 182 -10.58 31.85 25.55
C ASN A 182 -10.68 33.37 25.37
N ARG A 183 -11.87 33.94 25.61
CA ARG A 183 -12.10 35.27 26.20
C ARG A 183 -13.61 35.51 26.35
N GLY A 184 -14.03 35.80 27.57
CA GLY A 184 -15.42 36.09 27.96
C GLY A 184 -15.70 35.55 29.35
#